data_AF-A0A317MNS0-F1
#
_entry.id   AF-A0A317MNS0-F1
#
_cell.length_a   1.000
_cell.length_b   1.000
_cell.length_c   1.000
_cell.angle_alpha   90.00
_cell.angle_beta   90.00
_cell.angle_gamma   90.00
#
_symmetry.space_group_name_H-M   'P 1'
#
loop_
_entity.id
_entity.type
_entity.pdbx_description
1 polymer ?
#
loop_
_entity_poly.entity_id
_entity_poly.type
_entity_poly.pdbx_seq_one_letter_code
_entity_poly.pdbx_strand_id
1 'polypeptide(L)'
;MSRTSTETVHPAGVRAADSAHLWHPYTTVPAAETPYVVTGARGVHLDLWSDGRRHRVVDGMASWWSSIHGYRHPRLDAAVHAQVDRFSHVMFGGLTHAPPPRWPRRSYGSPPRASTTSSSPTPVRCRWRSP
;
A
#
# COMPACT_ATOMS: atom_id res chain seq x y z
N MET A 1 31.79 12.92 7.49
CA MET A 1 30.44 12.33 7.33
C MET A 1 29.69 13.19 6.34
N SER A 2 29.73 12.81 5.06
CA SER A 2 29.15 13.58 3.97
C SER A 2 27.65 13.65 4.13
N ARG A 3 27.11 14.87 4.21
CA ARG A 3 25.66 15.11 4.18
C ARG A 3 25.19 14.68 2.80
N THR A 4 24.37 13.64 2.72
CA THR A 4 23.61 13.35 1.51
C THR A 4 22.65 14.52 1.33
N SER A 5 23.02 15.47 0.46
CA SER A 5 22.13 16.52 0.02
C SER A 5 20.88 15.84 -0.52
N THR A 6 19.72 16.10 0.08
CA THR A 6 18.43 15.68 -0.46
C THR A 6 18.22 16.46 -1.75
N GLU A 7 18.77 15.97 -2.86
CA GLU A 7 18.52 16.53 -4.18
C GLU A 7 17.03 16.41 -4.43
N THR A 8 16.36 17.56 -4.54
CA THR A 8 14.91 17.59 -4.73
C THR A 8 14.66 17.18 -6.18
N VAL A 9 14.30 15.92 -6.41
CA VAL A 9 14.04 15.38 -7.75
C VAL A 9 12.88 16.14 -8.39
N HIS A 10 13.13 16.76 -9.54
CA HIS A 10 12.11 17.53 -10.26
C HIS A 10 11.05 16.60 -10.88
N PRO A 11 9.74 16.91 -10.82
CA PRO A 11 8.67 16.05 -11.33
C PRO A 11 8.82 15.63 -12.79
N ALA A 12 9.35 16.50 -13.65
CA ALA A 12 9.63 16.15 -15.05
C ALA A 12 10.67 15.02 -15.19
N GLY A 13 11.69 14.99 -14.31
CA GLY A 13 12.68 13.92 -14.27
C GLY A 13 12.08 12.60 -13.77
N VAL A 14 11.20 12.65 -12.77
CA VAL A 14 10.44 11.47 -12.31
C VAL A 14 9.63 10.86 -13.46
N ARG A 15 8.92 11.69 -14.24
CA ARG A 15 8.12 11.24 -15.38
C ARG A 15 8.97 10.56 -16.46
N ALA A 16 10.12 11.14 -16.80
CA ALA A 16 11.02 10.54 -17.78
C ALA A 16 11.55 9.18 -17.32
N ALA A 17 11.92 9.06 -16.04
CA ALA A 17 12.38 7.80 -15.46
C ALA A 17 11.27 6.74 -15.41
N ASP A 18 10.03 7.13 -15.06
CA ASP A 18 8.86 6.25 -15.03
C ASP A 18 8.58 5.65 -16.41
N SER A 19 8.46 6.49 -17.45
CA SER A 19 8.15 6.02 -18.80
C SER A 19 9.23 5.13 -19.41
N ALA A 20 10.47 5.21 -18.93
CA ALA A 20 11.59 4.41 -19.42
C ALA A 20 11.71 3.04 -18.73
N HIS A 21 11.21 2.89 -17.50
CA HIS A 21 11.54 1.73 -16.66
C HIS A 21 10.37 1.06 -15.94
N LEU A 22 9.21 1.72 -15.83
CA LEU A 22 8.09 1.25 -15.02
C LEU A 22 6.93 0.78 -15.88
N TRP A 23 6.33 -0.34 -15.48
CA TRP A 23 5.09 -0.85 -16.08
C TRP A 23 3.92 -0.58 -15.13
N HIS A 24 2.90 0.12 -15.63
CA HIS A 24 1.70 0.44 -14.87
C HIS A 24 0.63 -0.65 -14.97
N PRO A 25 -0.11 -0.95 -13.88
CA PRO A 25 -1.20 -1.92 -13.91
C PRO A 25 -2.21 -1.64 -15.01
N TYR A 26 -2.61 -2.68 -15.74
CA TYR A 26 -3.60 -2.60 -16.83
C TYR A 26 -3.24 -1.64 -17.97
N THR A 27 -1.94 -1.37 -18.19
CA THR A 27 -1.44 -0.56 -19.32
C THR A 27 -0.56 -1.37 -20.27
N THR A 28 -0.38 -0.87 -21.49
CA THR A 28 0.60 -1.40 -22.45
C THR A 28 2.00 -0.87 -22.16
N VAL A 29 3.02 -1.54 -22.71
CA VAL A 29 4.40 -1.02 -22.77
C VAL A 29 4.76 -0.86 -24.26
N PRO A 30 5.00 0.37 -24.77
CA PRO A 30 4.91 1.66 -24.07
C PRO A 30 3.46 2.03 -23.68
N ALA A 31 3.32 2.86 -22.64
CA ALA A 31 2.03 3.31 -22.13
C ALA A 31 1.35 4.27 -23.12
N ALA A 32 0.04 4.08 -23.33
CA ALA A 32 -0.75 4.93 -24.22
C ALA A 32 -1.04 6.33 -23.63
N GLU A 33 -1.13 6.42 -22.30
CA GLU A 33 -1.39 7.66 -21.57
C GLU A 33 -0.19 8.02 -20.69
N THR A 34 0.01 9.33 -20.51
CA THR A 34 1.08 9.85 -19.65
C THR A 34 0.57 9.97 -18.20
N PRO A 35 1.20 9.29 -17.23
CA PRO A 35 0.78 9.37 -15.83
C PRO A 35 1.00 10.76 -15.21
N TYR A 36 0.09 11.15 -14.31
CA TYR A 36 0.30 12.30 -13.43
C TYR A 36 1.37 11.99 -12.38
N VAL A 37 2.27 12.92 -12.12
CA VAL A 37 3.26 12.77 -11.04
C VAL A 37 2.64 13.25 -9.74
N VAL A 38 2.47 12.34 -8.77
CA VAL A 38 2.03 12.71 -7.42
C VAL A 38 3.19 13.36 -6.67
N THR A 39 3.01 14.61 -6.25
CA THR A 39 4.01 15.41 -5.52
C THR A 39 3.67 15.59 -4.04
N GLY A 40 2.43 15.29 -3.65
CA GLY A 40 1.96 15.39 -2.27
C GLY A 40 0.57 14.76 -2.09
N ALA A 41 0.24 14.43 -0.83
CA ALA A 41 -1.06 13.91 -0.44
C ALA A 41 -1.39 14.30 1.00
N ARG A 42 -2.59 14.82 1.27
CA ARG A 42 -3.02 15.22 2.63
C ARG A 42 -4.55 15.24 2.76
N GLY A 43 -5.07 14.62 3.82
CA GLY A 43 -6.52 14.48 4.00
C GLY A 43 -7.08 13.69 2.82
N VAL A 44 -8.07 14.25 2.11
CA VAL A 44 -8.64 13.63 0.90
C VAL A 44 -8.04 14.17 -0.40
N HIS A 45 -6.96 14.97 -0.33
CA HIS A 45 -6.43 15.66 -1.51
C HIS A 45 -5.09 15.09 -1.98
N LEU A 46 -4.89 15.11 -3.29
CA LEU A 46 -3.63 14.84 -3.99
C LEU A 46 -3.12 16.11 -4.67
N ASP A 47 -1.82 16.35 -4.54
CA ASP A 47 -1.09 17.38 -5.27
C ASP A 47 -0.38 16.71 -6.45
N LEU A 48 -0.86 16.96 -7.66
CA LEU A 48 -0.41 16.35 -8.90
C LEU A 48 0.40 17.34 -9.74
N TRP A 49 1.30 16.82 -10.57
CA TRP A 49 2.01 17.57 -11.59
C TRP A 49 1.83 16.91 -12.95
N SER A 50 1.47 17.71 -13.96
CA SER A 50 1.52 17.34 -15.38
C SER A 50 1.81 18.56 -16.23
N ASP A 51 2.63 18.39 -17.26
CA ASP A 51 2.87 19.37 -18.32
C ASP A 51 3.21 20.78 -17.81
N GLY A 52 4.07 20.82 -16.79
CA GLY A 52 4.53 22.08 -16.18
C GLY A 52 3.56 22.69 -15.18
N ARG A 53 2.38 22.10 -14.96
CA ARG A 53 1.33 22.63 -14.09
C ARG A 53 1.15 21.77 -12.84
N ARG A 54 0.77 22.43 -11.75
CA ARG A 54 0.36 21.80 -10.50
C ARG A 54 -1.15 21.79 -10.40
N HIS A 55 -1.71 20.67 -9.96
CA HIS A 55 -3.12 20.46 -9.76
C HIS A 55 -3.34 19.95 -8.35
N ARG A 56 -4.40 20.42 -7.70
CA ARG A 56 -4.84 19.87 -6.42
C ARG A 56 -6.24 19.32 -6.60
N VAL A 57 -6.41 18.03 -6.35
CA VAL A 57 -7.65 17.31 -6.62
C VAL A 57 -8.09 16.53 -5.38
N VAL A 58 -9.40 16.29 -5.26
CA VAL A 58 -9.94 15.35 -4.28
C VAL A 58 -9.78 13.94 -4.85
N ASP A 59 -9.24 13.01 -4.05
CA ASP A 59 -9.21 11.60 -4.41
C ASP A 59 -10.57 10.95 -4.13
N GLY A 60 -11.36 10.80 -5.19
CA GLY A 60 -12.64 10.10 -5.14
C GLY A 60 -12.54 8.57 -5.10
N MET A 61 -11.37 8.01 -5.39
CA MET A 61 -11.15 6.55 -5.49
C MET A 61 -10.55 5.95 -4.22
N ALA A 62 -10.17 6.80 -3.26
CA ALA A 62 -9.50 6.41 -2.02
C ALA A 62 -8.27 5.51 -2.29
N SER A 63 -7.44 5.87 -3.26
CA SER A 63 -6.31 5.06 -3.77
C SER A 63 -6.69 3.59 -3.90
N TRP A 64 -7.64 3.31 -4.78
CA TRP A 64 -8.14 1.96 -5.00
C TRP A 64 -8.72 1.36 -3.72
N TRP A 65 -9.65 2.09 -3.11
CA TRP A 65 -10.47 1.66 -1.95
C TRP A 65 -9.67 1.38 -0.67
N SER A 66 -8.41 1.82 -0.58
CA SER A 66 -7.50 1.52 0.52
C SER A 66 -7.39 2.66 1.55
N SER A 67 -7.45 3.91 1.09
CA SER A 67 -7.14 5.10 1.90
C SER A 67 -8.38 5.66 2.61
N ILE A 68 -9.07 4.80 3.39
CA ILE A 68 -10.34 5.14 4.06
C ILE A 68 -10.23 6.28 5.09
N HIS A 69 -9.04 6.51 5.66
CA HIS A 69 -8.77 7.59 6.62
C HIS A 69 -8.12 8.82 5.97
N GLY A 70 -8.02 8.83 4.64
CA GLY A 70 -7.25 9.79 3.89
C GLY A 70 -5.74 9.66 4.13
N TYR A 71 -5.00 10.57 3.53
CA TYR A 71 -3.54 10.62 3.57
C TYR A 71 -3.02 11.44 4.74
N ARG A 72 -1.83 11.06 5.24
CA ARG A 72 -1.13 11.76 6.33
C ARG A 72 -1.96 11.85 7.62
N HIS A 73 -2.70 10.78 7.93
CA HIS A 73 -3.54 10.73 9.12
C HIS A 73 -2.64 10.68 10.38
N PRO A 74 -2.70 11.67 11.30
CA PRO A 74 -1.71 11.83 12.37
C PRO A 74 -1.51 10.59 13.25
N ARG A 75 -2.59 9.85 13.54
CA ARG A 75 -2.50 8.63 14.35
C ARG A 75 -1.79 7.48 13.64
N LEU A 76 -1.94 7.38 12.31
CA LEU A 76 -1.32 6.33 11.49
C LEU A 76 0.16 6.64 11.27
N ASP A 77 0.49 7.88 10.87
CA ASP A 77 1.87 8.34 10.72
C ASP A 77 2.66 8.12 12.02
N ALA A 78 2.11 8.56 13.16
CA ALA A 78 2.74 8.35 14.45
C ALA A 78 2.84 6.86 14.84
N ALA A 79 2.05 5.95 14.25
CA ALA A 79 2.06 4.53 14.62
C ALA A 79 3.15 3.81 13.84
N VAL A 80 3.27 4.16 12.55
CA VAL A 80 4.35 3.72 11.69
C VAL A 80 5.70 4.20 12.22
N HIS A 81 5.85 5.49 12.54
CA HIS A 81 7.10 6.01 13.13
C HIS A 81 7.48 5.28 14.42
N ALA A 82 6.54 5.20 15.38
CA ALA A 82 6.82 4.52 16.65
C ALA A 82 7.22 3.04 16.49
N GLN A 83 6.79 2.37 15.43
CA GLN A 83 7.20 0.99 15.15
C GLN A 83 8.56 0.95 14.44
N VAL A 84 8.75 1.74 13.39
CA VAL A 84 10.02 1.80 12.63
C VAL A 84 11.20 2.22 13.50
N ASP A 85 10.97 3.15 14.43
CA ASP A 85 11.99 3.59 15.39
C ASP A 85 12.45 2.47 16.34
N ARG A 86 11.65 1.41 16.49
CA ARG A 86 12.01 0.21 17.27
C ARG A 86 12.69 -0.83 16.38
N PHE A 87 12.03 -1.22 15.30
CA PHE A 87 12.53 -2.11 14.25
C PHE A 87 11.52 -2.20 13.10
N SER A 88 12.01 -2.38 11.87
CA SER A 88 11.17 -2.45 10.67
C SER A 88 10.47 -3.81 10.50
N HIS A 89 11.19 -4.92 10.70
CA HIS A 89 10.66 -6.26 10.49
C HIS A 89 11.56 -7.31 11.17
N VAL A 90 10.97 -8.40 11.66
CA VAL A 90 11.67 -9.61 12.12
C VAL A 90 10.87 -10.84 11.69
N MET A 91 11.56 -11.97 11.45
CA MET A 91 10.88 -13.22 11.14
C MET A 91 9.97 -13.67 12.29
N PHE A 92 8.81 -14.24 11.98
CA PHE A 92 7.84 -14.70 12.99
C PHE A 92 7.97 -16.21 13.31
N GLY A 93 8.99 -16.87 12.75
CA GLY A 93 9.29 -18.28 13.04
C GLY A 93 9.99 -18.43 14.39
N GLY A 94 9.21 -18.58 15.47
CA GLY A 94 9.72 -18.77 16.83
C GLY A 94 10.06 -17.48 17.59
N LEU A 95 9.91 -16.31 16.95
CA LEU A 95 10.07 -14.99 17.57
C LEU A 95 8.72 -14.27 17.64
N THR A 96 8.55 -13.42 18.65
CA THR A 96 7.35 -12.60 18.83
C THR A 96 7.70 -11.20 19.28
N HIS A 97 6.80 -10.25 19.08
CA HIS A 97 6.96 -8.88 19.53
C HIS A 97 5.62 -8.23 19.82
N ALA A 98 5.62 -7.27 20.74
CA ALA A 98 4.43 -6.48 21.01
C ALA A 98 4.05 -5.63 19.78
N PRO A 99 2.75 -5.53 19.43
CA PRO A 99 2.26 -4.57 18.45
C PRO A 99 2.51 -3.13 18.94
N PRO A 100 2.28 -2.11 18.10
CA PRO A 100 2.43 -0.72 18.50
C PRO A 100 1.67 -0.43 19.82
N PRO A 101 2.23 0.37 20.76
CA PRO A 101 1.77 0.48 22.15
C PRO A 101 0.30 0.88 22.37
N ARG A 102 -0.41 1.29 21.32
CA ARG A 102 -1.79 1.79 21.37
C ARG A 102 -2.79 0.94 20.57
N TRP A 103 -2.41 -0.27 20.15
CA TRP A 103 -3.36 -1.20 19.55
C TRP A 103 -4.31 -1.74 20.64
N PRO A 104 -5.62 -1.46 20.59
CA PRO A 104 -6.56 -2.11 21.49
C PRO A 104 -6.50 -3.62 21.22
N ARG A 105 -6.53 -4.46 22.27
CA ARG A 105 -6.82 -5.88 22.10
C ARG A 105 -8.23 -6.01 21.52
N ARG A 106 -8.33 -5.92 20.19
CA ARG A 106 -9.56 -6.22 19.48
C ARG A 106 -9.66 -7.73 19.49
N SER A 107 -10.46 -8.26 20.42
CA SER A 107 -10.95 -9.62 20.32
C SER A 107 -11.69 -9.68 18.99
N TYR A 108 -11.11 -10.33 17.99
CA TYR A 108 -11.85 -10.64 16.78
C TYR A 108 -13.02 -11.50 17.25
N GLY A 109 -14.23 -10.95 17.22
CA GLY A 109 -15.42 -11.78 17.21
C GLY A 109 -15.22 -12.80 16.10
N SER A 110 -15.39 -14.09 16.42
CA SER A 110 -15.25 -15.16 15.46
C SER A 110 -15.92 -14.73 14.15
N PRO A 111 -15.25 -14.84 12.98
CA PRO A 111 -15.93 -14.56 11.72
C PRO A 111 -17.23 -15.37 11.71
N PRO A 112 -18.34 -14.84 11.16
CA PRO A 112 -19.58 -15.58 11.09
C PRO A 112 -19.26 -16.97 10.56
N ARG A 113 -19.59 -18.01 11.35
CA ARG A 113 -19.42 -19.39 10.92
C ARG A 113 -20.07 -19.47 9.55
N ALA A 114 -19.30 -19.83 8.53
CA ALA A 114 -19.87 -20.16 7.24
C ALA A 114 -20.95 -21.21 7.53
N SER A 115 -22.20 -20.88 7.26
CA SER A 115 -23.27 -21.86 7.28
C SER A 115 -22.94 -22.82 6.15
N THR A 116 -22.27 -23.92 6.48
CA THR A 116 -22.28 -25.11 5.65
C THR A 116 -23.74 -25.54 5.57
N THR A 117 -24.45 -25.09 4.53
CA THR A 117 -25.59 -25.83 4.02
C THR A 117 -25.08 -27.24 3.76
N SER A 118 -25.67 -28.19 4.48
CA SER A 118 -25.41 -29.61 4.33
C SER A 118 -25.86 -30.06 2.94
N SER A 119 -25.03 -29.85 1.94
CA SER A 119 -24.91 -30.76 0.79
C SER A 119 -23.57 -31.45 0.95
N SER A 120 -23.62 -32.72 1.34
CA SER A 120 -22.46 -33.58 1.57
C SER A 120 -21.41 -33.41 0.47
N PRO A 121 -20.18 -32.97 0.76
CA PRO A 121 -19.13 -32.96 -0.23
C PRO A 121 -18.60 -34.40 -0.34
N THR A 122 -18.78 -35.02 -1.50
CA THR A 122 -18.00 -36.20 -1.86
C THR A 122 -16.52 -35.80 -1.76
N PRO A 123 -15.69 -36.45 -0.93
CA PRO A 123 -14.30 -36.06 -0.80
C PRO A 123 -13.57 -36.40 -2.09
N VAL A 124 -13.20 -35.40 -2.88
CA VAL A 124 -12.22 -35.56 -3.95
C VAL A 124 -10.87 -35.83 -3.29
N ARG A 125 -10.54 -37.12 -3.10
CA ARG A 125 -9.19 -37.54 -2.72
C ARG A 125 -8.27 -37.30 -3.92
N CYS A 126 -7.51 -36.21 -3.88
CA CYS A 126 -6.32 -36.08 -4.72
C CYS A 126 -5.29 -37.14 -4.27
N ARG A 127 -5.30 -38.29 -4.94
CA ARG A 127 -4.30 -39.34 -4.77
C ARG A 127 -3.06 -38.94 -5.58
N TRP A 128 -2.13 -38.23 -4.96
CA TRP A 128 -0.77 -38.12 -5.48
C TRP A 128 -0.17 -39.52 -5.50
N ARG A 129 -0.06 -40.11 -6.69
CA ARG A 129 0.70 -41.32 -6.95
C ARG A 129 2.05 -40.84 -7.51
N SER A 130 3.06 -40.77 -6.66
CA SER A 130 4.45 -40.69 -7.11
C SER A 130 4.84 -42.04 -7.74
N PRO A 131 5.75 -42.05 -8.73
CA PRO A 131 6.13 -43.25 -9.49
C PRO A 131 6.70 -44.36 -8.60
#